data_AF-A0A0B2VAN6-F1
#
_entry.id   AF-A0A0B2VAN6-F1
#
_cell.length_a   1.000
_cell.length_b   1.000
_cell.length_c   1.000
_cell.angle_alpha   90.00
_cell.angle_beta   90.00
_cell.angle_gamma   90.00
#
_symmetry.space_group_name_H-M   'P 1'
#
loop_
_entity.id
_entity.type
_entity.pdbx_description
1 polymer ?
#
loop_
_entity_poly.entity_id
_entity_poly.type
_entity_poly.pdbx_seq_one_letter_code
_entity_poly.pdbx_strand_id
1 'polypeptide(L)'
;MSEGVPNSDERWRITMRVELSNSDKILSESEFVEMVSEAVKRVLGQAGPNYELGSFDGNTRKGSLVVSAADSHLVWAALSIYGRHFGAPVALHLNSLTVVERC
;
A
#
# COMPACT_ATOMS: atom_id res chain seq x y z
N MET A 1 8.25 32.40 -7.23
CA MET A 1 7.63 31.21 -6.62
C MET A 1 7.93 30.04 -7.54
N SER A 2 9.05 29.36 -7.30
CA SER A 2 9.41 28.14 -8.01
C SER A 2 8.61 27.01 -7.36
N GLU A 3 7.63 26.47 -8.07
CA GLU A 3 7.00 25.21 -7.71
C GLU A 3 8.11 24.16 -7.65
N GLY A 4 8.35 23.62 -6.46
CA GLY A 4 9.34 22.58 -6.25
C GLY A 4 8.94 21.38 -7.07
N VAL A 5 9.67 21.13 -8.16
CA VAL A 5 9.63 19.84 -8.85
C VAL A 5 9.92 18.79 -7.77
N PRO A 6 8.99 17.86 -7.47
CA PRO A 6 9.27 16.82 -6.50
C PRO A 6 10.53 16.10 -6.96
N ASN A 7 11.51 16.02 -6.07
CA ASN A 7 12.77 15.36 -6.36
C ASN A 7 12.43 13.96 -6.87
N SER A 8 12.83 13.61 -8.10
CA SER A 8 12.42 12.36 -8.77
C SER A 8 12.85 11.10 -8.01
N ASP A 9 13.69 11.29 -7.02
CA ASP A 9 14.30 10.30 -6.15
C ASP A 9 13.64 10.17 -4.77
N GLU A 10 12.66 11.02 -4.45
CA GLU A 10 11.93 10.96 -3.19
C GLU A 10 11.02 9.72 -3.15
N ARG A 11 11.08 8.98 -2.05
CA ARG A 11 10.24 7.80 -1.82
C ARG A 11 9.39 7.99 -0.59
N TRP A 12 8.13 7.59 -0.68
CA TRP A 12 7.17 7.66 0.40
C TRP A 12 6.82 6.27 0.89
N ARG A 13 6.76 6.12 2.21
CA ARG A 13 6.19 4.96 2.88
C ARG A 13 4.73 5.21 3.18
N ILE A 14 3.86 4.43 2.56
CA ILE A 14 2.43 4.38 2.83
C ILE A 14 2.20 3.27 3.86
N THR A 15 1.79 3.62 5.08
CA THR A 15 1.35 2.65 6.08
C THR A 15 -0.16 2.57 6.06
N MET A 16 -0.67 1.35 6.02
CA MET A 16 -2.11 1.07 5.96
C MET A 16 -2.52 0.07 7.04
N ARG A 17 -3.76 0.19 7.50
CA ARG A 17 -4.41 -0.79 8.36
C ARG A 17 -5.41 -1.61 7.54
N VAL A 18 -5.32 -2.92 7.65
CA VAL A 18 -6.23 -3.85 6.98
C VAL A 18 -7.45 -4.10 7.85
N GLU A 19 -8.64 -3.95 7.27
CA GLU A 19 -9.91 -4.35 7.86
C GLU A 19 -10.53 -5.46 7.02
N LEU A 20 -10.91 -6.55 7.68
CA LEU A 20 -11.51 -7.73 7.08
C LEU A 20 -12.92 -7.90 7.61
N SER A 21 -13.80 -8.48 6.79
CA SER A 21 -15.16 -8.84 7.22
C SER A 21 -15.18 -9.82 8.39
N ASN A 22 -14.15 -10.66 8.54
CA ASN A 22 -13.95 -11.51 9.71
C ASN A 22 -12.93 -10.87 10.66
N SER A 23 -13.40 -10.34 11.78
CA SER A 23 -12.58 -9.68 12.79
C SER A 23 -11.64 -10.62 13.54
N ASP A 24 -11.79 -11.93 13.42
CA ASP A 24 -10.96 -12.91 14.14
C ASP A 24 -9.85 -13.47 13.25
N LYS A 25 -9.91 -13.23 11.93
CA LYS A 25 -8.84 -13.63 11.01
C LYS A 25 -7.61 -12.75 11.27
N ILE A 26 -6.47 -13.40 11.53
CA ILE A 26 -5.16 -12.78 11.52
C ILE A 26 -4.52 -13.11 10.17
N LEU A 27 -4.12 -12.08 9.43
CA LEU A 27 -3.39 -12.27 8.17
C LEU A 27 -1.93 -12.61 8.48
N SER A 28 -1.36 -13.50 7.70
CA SER A 28 0.10 -13.62 7.64
C SER A 28 0.70 -12.46 6.82
N GLU A 29 2.00 -12.25 6.98
CA GLU A 29 2.75 -11.31 6.13
C GLU A 29 2.69 -11.71 4.65
N SER A 30 2.72 -13.02 4.34
CA SER A 30 2.60 -13.51 2.97
C SER A 30 1.22 -13.22 2.36
N GLU A 31 0.13 -13.41 3.12
CA GLU A 31 -1.22 -13.06 2.66
C GLU A 31 -1.36 -11.54 2.45
N PHE A 32 -0.76 -10.73 3.33
CA PHE A 32 -0.72 -9.28 3.13
C PHE A 32 0.01 -8.91 1.84
N VAL A 33 1.18 -9.49 1.59
CA VAL A 33 1.98 -9.27 0.38
C VAL A 33 1.20 -9.62 -0.88
N GLU A 34 0.56 -10.79 -0.90
CA GLU A 34 -0.28 -11.23 -2.02
C GLU A 34 -1.47 -10.29 -2.25
N MET A 35 -2.14 -9.87 -1.17
CA MET A 35 -3.28 -8.97 -1.24
C MET A 35 -2.92 -7.60 -1.82
N VAL A 36 -1.84 -6.98 -1.33
CA VAL A 36 -1.39 -5.69 -1.85
C VAL A 36 -0.91 -5.83 -3.30
N SER A 37 -0.18 -6.90 -3.60
CA SER A 37 0.31 -7.14 -4.96
C SER A 37 -0.83 -7.32 -5.96
N GLU A 38 -1.84 -8.11 -5.60
CA GLU A 38 -3.05 -8.29 -6.40
C GLU A 38 -3.84 -6.99 -6.51
N ALA A 39 -3.96 -6.20 -5.44
CA ALA A 39 -4.66 -4.93 -5.47
C ALA A 39 -4.05 -3.96 -6.50
N VAL A 40 -2.73 -3.77 -6.43
CA VAL A 40 -2.01 -2.88 -7.34
C VAL A 40 -2.07 -3.42 -8.77
N LYS A 41 -1.80 -4.71 -8.97
CA LYS A 41 -1.79 -5.34 -10.30
C LYS A 41 -3.15 -5.35 -10.96
N ARG A 42 -4.23 -5.59 -10.20
CA ARG A 42 -5.59 -5.66 -10.74
C ARG A 42 -6.11 -4.29 -11.19
N VAL A 43 -5.70 -3.22 -10.50
CA VAL A 43 -6.15 -1.86 -10.82
C VAL A 43 -5.24 -1.17 -11.83
N LEU A 44 -3.91 -1.23 -11.63
CA LEU A 44 -2.94 -0.51 -12.46
C LEU A 44 -2.34 -1.37 -13.58
N GLY A 45 -2.59 -2.67 -13.58
CA GLY A 45 -2.05 -3.61 -14.56
C GLY A 45 -0.59 -3.97 -14.33
N GLN A 46 0.01 -4.68 -15.31
CA GLN A 46 1.41 -5.12 -15.25
C GLN A 46 2.41 -3.97 -15.40
N ALA A 47 2.00 -2.85 -16.01
CA ALA A 47 2.82 -1.64 -16.19
C ALA A 47 2.67 -0.65 -15.01
N GLY A 48 2.15 -1.11 -13.87
CA GLY A 48 2.03 -0.28 -12.68
C GLY A 48 3.38 0.16 -12.11
N PRO A 49 3.39 1.16 -11.20
CA PRO A 49 4.61 1.64 -10.57
C PRO A 49 5.37 0.55 -9.81
N ASN A 50 6.68 0.70 -9.72
CA ASN A 50 7.50 -0.13 -8.85
C ASN A 50 7.32 0.29 -7.38
N TYR A 51 7.19 -0.70 -6.50
CA TYR A 51 7.11 -0.48 -5.06
C TYR A 51 7.81 -1.62 -4.31
N GLU A 52 8.18 -1.35 -3.07
CA GLU A 52 8.74 -2.32 -2.13
C GLU A 52 7.74 -2.54 -1.00
N LEU A 53 7.42 -3.79 -0.69
CA LEU A 53 6.59 -4.11 0.46
C LEU A 53 7.43 -4.07 1.73
N GLY A 54 6.91 -3.37 2.74
CA GLY A 54 7.46 -3.39 4.09
C GLY A 54 6.83 -4.50 4.93
N SER A 55 7.22 -4.55 6.20
CA SER A 55 6.69 -5.54 7.14
C SER A 55 5.20 -5.36 7.41
N PHE A 56 4.56 -6.47 7.78
CA PHE A 56 3.18 -6.50 8.26
C PHE A 56 3.11 -7.08 9.67
N ASP A 57 2.42 -6.37 10.57
CA ASP A 57 2.09 -6.85 11.90
C ASP A 57 0.63 -7.29 11.94
N GLY A 58 0.42 -8.62 12.05
CA GLY A 58 -0.90 -9.22 12.11
C GLY A 58 -1.73 -8.84 13.34
N ASN A 59 -1.07 -8.43 14.45
CA ASN A 59 -1.78 -8.04 15.67
C ASN A 59 -2.42 -6.66 15.53
N THR A 60 -1.66 -5.68 15.03
CA THR A 60 -2.18 -4.34 14.75
C THR A 60 -2.88 -4.24 13.39
N ARG A 61 -2.74 -5.26 12.55
CA ARG A 61 -3.15 -5.32 11.13
C ARG A 61 -2.56 -4.20 10.30
N LYS A 62 -1.35 -3.76 10.63
CA LYS A 62 -0.67 -2.67 9.93
C LYS A 62 0.41 -3.23 9.04
N GLY A 63 0.42 -2.78 7.79
CA GLY A 63 1.49 -3.04 6.84
C GLY A 63 1.92 -1.75 6.17
N SER A 64 3.04 -1.80 5.46
CA SER A 64 3.51 -0.65 4.70
C SER A 64 4.02 -1.04 3.33
N LEU A 65 4.07 -0.07 2.43
CA LEU A 65 4.82 -0.16 1.17
C LEU A 65 5.58 1.13 0.94
N VAL A 66 6.68 1.05 0.20
CA VAL A 66 7.52 2.18 -0.21
C VAL A 66 7.44 2.32 -1.72
N VAL A 67 7.12 3.52 -2.18
CA VAL A 67 6.94 3.84 -3.60
C VAL A 67 7.57 5.20 -3.90
N SER A 68 7.87 5.46 -5.17
CA SER A 68 8.21 6.83 -5.62
C SER A 68 7.14 7.83 -5.18
N ALA A 69 7.54 8.99 -4.69
CA ALA A 69 6.62 10.07 -4.31
C ALA A 69 5.71 10.46 -5.49
N ALA A 70 6.27 10.48 -6.71
CA ALA A 70 5.54 10.77 -7.94
C ALA A 70 4.40 9.77 -8.21
N ASP A 71 4.58 8.50 -7.84
CA ASP A 71 3.62 7.42 -8.11
C ASP A 71 2.73 7.06 -6.91
N SER A 72 2.98 7.68 -5.76
CA SER A 72 2.31 7.36 -4.49
C SER A 72 0.78 7.46 -4.57
N HIS A 73 0.29 8.45 -5.30
CA HIS A 73 -1.14 8.68 -5.51
C HIS A 73 -1.80 7.57 -6.33
N LEU A 74 -1.10 6.99 -7.32
CA LEU A 74 -1.61 5.88 -8.13
C LEU A 74 -1.74 4.61 -7.29
N VAL A 75 -0.71 4.30 -6.49
CA VAL A 75 -0.73 3.13 -5.61
C VAL A 75 -1.79 3.29 -4.53
N TRP A 76 -1.91 4.47 -3.91
CA TRP A 76 -2.95 4.71 -2.91
C TRP A 76 -4.36 4.61 -3.49
N ALA A 77 -4.59 5.12 -4.69
CA ALA A 77 -5.87 4.98 -5.38
C ALA A 77 -6.21 3.51 -5.64
N ALA A 78 -5.24 2.71 -6.10
CA ALA A 78 -5.44 1.27 -6.32
C ALA A 78 -5.84 0.52 -5.05
N LEU A 79 -5.19 0.81 -3.93
CA LEU A 79 -5.52 0.21 -2.64
C LEU A 79 -6.88 0.64 -2.13
N SER A 80 -7.24 1.92 -2.32
CA SER A 80 -8.51 2.47 -1.84
C SER A 80 -9.72 1.87 -2.56
N ILE A 81 -9.59 1.54 -3.85
CA ILE A 81 -10.68 0.95 -4.62
C ILE A 81 -10.69 -0.59 -4.55
N TYR A 82 -9.63 -1.21 -4.00
CA TYR A 82 -9.54 -2.65 -3.83
C TYR A 82 -10.43 -3.13 -2.68
N GLY A 83 -11.74 -3.27 -2.95
CA GLY A 83 -12.74 -3.59 -1.93
C GLY A 83 -12.99 -5.09 -1.70
N ARG A 84 -12.36 -5.99 -2.47
CA ARG A 84 -12.59 -7.44 -2.36
C ARG A 84 -11.31 -8.25 -2.61
N HIS A 85 -11.03 -9.20 -1.72
CA HIS A 85 -9.94 -10.15 -1.83
C HIS A 85 -10.47 -11.57 -1.61
N PHE A 86 -10.19 -12.50 -2.54
CA PHE A 86 -10.76 -13.86 -2.57
C PHE A 86 -12.28 -13.93 -2.32
N GLY A 87 -13.03 -12.96 -2.87
CA GLY A 87 -14.49 -12.90 -2.72
C GLY A 87 -14.97 -12.32 -1.39
N ALA A 88 -14.11 -12.11 -0.39
CA ALA A 88 -14.45 -11.46 0.87
C ALA A 88 -14.25 -9.93 0.78
N PRO A 89 -15.12 -9.12 1.42
CA PRO A 89 -14.90 -7.68 1.56
C PRO A 89 -13.63 -7.38 2.37
N VAL A 90 -12.84 -6.42 1.87
CA VAL A 90 -11.65 -5.89 2.54
C VAL A 90 -11.65 -4.37 2.42
N ALA A 91 -11.14 -3.68 3.43
CA ALA A 91 -10.86 -2.26 3.38
C ALA A 91 -9.42 -1.99 3.83
N LEU A 92 -8.74 -1.10 3.11
CA LEU A 92 -7.40 -0.64 3.40
C LEU A 92 -7.48 0.82 3.85
N HIS A 93 -7.20 1.08 5.11
CA HIS A 93 -7.27 2.41 5.71
C HIS A 93 -5.89 3.05 5.73
N LEU A 94 -5.79 4.30 5.30
CA LEU A 94 -4.54 5.05 5.41
C LEU A 94 -4.25 5.28 6.90
N ASN A 95 -3.10 4.80 7.37
CA ASN A 95 -2.65 5.04 8.74
C ASN A 95 -1.67 6.21 8.79
N SER A 96 -0.67 6.23 7.90
CA SER A 96 0.33 7.30 7.85
C SER A 96 1.05 7.33 6.52
N LEU A 97 1.63 8.48 6.20
CA LEU A 97 2.51 8.70 5.05
C LEU A 97 3.79 9.36 5.55
N THR A 98 4.95 8.77 5.25
CA THR A 98 6.25 9.30 5.73
C THR A 98 7.29 9.27 4.62
N VAL A 99 8.11 10.31 4.51
CA VAL A 99 9.26 10.35 3.60
C VAL A 99 10.29 9.32 4.05
N VAL A 100 10.86 8.56 3.11
CA VAL A 100 11.97 7.64 3.36
C VAL A 100 13.27 8.37 3.01
N GLU A 101 14.00 8.81 4.03
CA GLU A 101 15.33 9.40 3.85
C GLU A 101 16.32 8.31 3.37
N ARG A 102 17.18 8.65 2.41
CA ARG A 102 18.27 7.76 2.01
C ARG A 102 19.27 7.67 3.16
N CYS A 103 19.55 6.46 3.64
CA CYS A 103 20.71 6.20 4.50
C CYS A 103 22.02 6.35 3.72
#